data_AF-A0A1J0EQN6-F1
#
_entry.id   AF-A0A1J0EQN6-F1
#
_cell.length_a   1.000
_cell.length_b   1.000
_cell.length_c   1.000
_cell.angle_alpha   90.00
_cell.angle_beta   90.00
_cell.angle_gamma   90.00
#
_symmetry.space_group_name_H-M   'P 1'
#
loop_
_entity.id
_entity.type
_entity.pdbx_description
1 polymer ?
#
loop_
_entity_poly.entity_id
_entity_poly.type
_entity_poly.pdbx_seq_one_letter_code
_entity_poly.pdbx_strand_id
1 'polypeptide(L)'
;MPLPYLNKRVISNYFRTDCPRQLVLLLYPHNKRYEPERSALGMPPKAVGRTGMNALTEEGGRWEQAKLQDLEQTFGSDAVLGAKTGNDFQDQKLVDVIERAAPGVFLVRPAYEVGETFKRAMTIDAMSAQYDLAFAKLIPDLIQVIDPIAVGRIVEADGTVHEPDGRIGLRVIDVKMTAEPSASYFAEITYYSLALAGWLHDQKLADKYAVVAEAAIWPGSHEAAAIVKLQAEKRKTACQATVEELRGALDIDIETLEIDVFAPRLRYFFNVELRDALKGPWRDQDYHVSTACSGCEYLGYSWNPSVEPHAEHCMPRAAADGHLSSIAFLPRGARRALGDRNLIQADALANLAPNDQAFDCHPKLRATRTVVAGRAQSLANRTSSIPLVREPLPYSRVGRTSACISPRTLMSAVVLRWLSVSVVSPRSMIKWSGWMPKCLSTIPAVQKVSGVNY
;
A
#
# COMPACT_ATOMS: atom_id res chain seq x y z
N MET A 1 22.96 17.13 15.13
CA MET A 1 22.82 16.91 13.68
C MET A 1 21.59 16.05 13.45
N PRO A 2 20.66 16.47 12.56
CA PRO A 2 19.72 15.66 11.81
C PRO A 2 19.93 14.15 11.70
N LEU A 3 19.48 13.35 12.66
CA LEU A 3 19.63 11.89 12.63
C LEU A 3 18.61 11.24 11.68
N PRO A 4 18.90 10.12 10.98
CA PRO A 4 17.89 9.45 10.16
C PRO A 4 16.62 9.17 10.96
N TYR A 5 15.46 9.33 10.33
CA TYR A 5 14.16 9.39 10.99
C TYR A 5 13.13 8.52 10.28
N LEU A 6 12.75 7.43 10.94
CA LEU A 6 11.72 6.51 10.46
C LEU A 6 10.33 6.95 10.92
N ASN A 7 9.46 7.22 9.96
CA ASN A 7 8.04 7.47 10.21
C ASN A 7 7.18 6.53 9.34
N LYS A 8 5.88 6.49 9.60
CA LYS A 8 4.94 5.63 8.86
C LYS A 8 5.06 5.76 7.34
N ARG A 9 5.21 7.00 6.86
CA ARG A 9 5.31 7.32 5.42
C ARG A 9 6.57 6.70 4.79
N VAL A 10 7.65 6.51 5.53
CA VAL A 10 8.84 5.80 5.01
C VAL A 10 8.49 4.35 4.68
N ILE A 11 7.84 3.65 5.62
CA ILE A 11 7.42 2.25 5.48
C ILE A 11 6.40 2.13 4.33
N SER A 12 5.33 2.92 4.35
CA SER A 12 4.27 2.82 3.34
C SER A 12 4.77 3.12 1.93
N ASN A 13 5.67 4.11 1.76
CA ASN A 13 6.27 4.35 0.44
C ASN A 13 7.23 3.24 0.02
N TYR A 14 8.03 2.71 0.95
CA TYR A 14 8.94 1.63 0.63
C TYR A 14 8.19 0.37 0.18
N PHE A 15 7.15 -0.04 0.90
CA PHE A 15 6.33 -1.20 0.52
C PHE A 15 5.55 -1.00 -0.78
N ARG A 16 5.34 0.25 -1.20
CA ARG A 16 4.74 0.58 -2.50
C ARG A 16 5.74 0.47 -3.66
N THR A 17 6.99 0.88 -3.45
CA THR A 17 7.96 1.09 -4.54
C THR A 17 9.12 0.11 -4.55
N ASP A 18 9.38 -0.55 -3.42
CA ASP A 18 10.55 -1.39 -3.16
C ASP A 18 11.88 -0.66 -3.47
N CYS A 19 11.94 0.66 -3.30
CA CYS A 19 13.04 1.49 -3.81
C CYS A 19 14.05 1.90 -2.70
N PRO A 20 15.27 1.33 -2.65
CA PRO A 20 16.30 1.69 -1.67
C PRO A 20 16.72 3.15 -1.74
N ARG A 21 16.87 3.71 -2.96
CA ARG A 21 17.20 5.13 -3.13
C ARG A 21 16.11 6.03 -2.52
N GLN A 22 14.84 5.69 -2.72
CA GLN A 22 13.73 6.43 -2.10
C GLN A 22 13.73 6.27 -0.58
N LEU A 23 13.99 5.05 -0.07
CA LEU A 23 14.08 4.76 1.35
C LEU A 23 15.06 5.72 2.05
N VAL A 24 16.29 5.80 1.56
CA VAL A 24 17.30 6.71 2.15
C VAL A 24 16.85 8.17 2.07
N LEU A 25 16.34 8.61 0.93
CA LEU A 25 15.87 9.99 0.77
C LEU A 25 14.68 10.35 1.67
N LEU A 26 13.88 9.36 2.10
CA LEU A 26 12.74 9.55 3.00
C LEU A 26 13.13 9.49 4.48
N LEU A 27 14.24 8.83 4.83
CA LEU A 27 14.80 8.83 6.19
C LEU A 27 15.32 10.21 6.61
N TYR A 28 15.52 11.14 5.67
CA TYR A 28 15.86 12.54 5.96
C TYR A 28 14.70 13.44 5.52
N PRO A 29 13.69 13.71 6.38
CA PRO A 29 12.51 14.48 5.99
C PRO A 29 12.84 15.82 5.32
N HIS A 30 12.06 16.22 4.32
CA HIS A 30 12.24 17.50 3.65
C HIS A 30 11.55 18.63 4.44
N ASN A 31 12.21 19.13 5.49
CA ASN A 31 11.74 20.25 6.30
C ASN A 31 12.93 21.05 6.86
N LYS A 32 12.65 22.22 7.45
CA LYS A 32 13.68 23.14 7.98
C LYS A 32 14.66 22.48 8.96
N ARG A 33 14.23 21.48 9.73
CA ARG A 33 15.08 20.80 10.72
C ARG A 33 16.17 19.97 10.05
N TYR A 34 15.90 19.35 8.90
CA TYR A 34 16.79 18.40 8.21
C TYR A 34 17.50 19.02 6.99
N GLU A 35 17.20 20.27 6.66
CA GLU A 35 17.80 20.96 5.51
C GLU A 35 19.34 21.01 5.55
N PRO A 36 20.01 21.27 6.69
CA PRO A 36 21.47 21.27 6.76
C PRO A 36 22.09 19.93 6.35
N GLU A 37 21.57 18.82 6.87
CA GLU A 37 22.07 17.47 6.57
C GLU A 37 21.75 17.05 5.14
N ARG A 38 20.53 17.35 4.65
CA ARG A 38 20.16 17.09 3.26
C ARG A 38 21.09 17.84 2.30
N SER A 39 21.41 19.10 2.60
CA SER A 39 22.36 19.89 1.83
C SER A 39 23.77 19.32 1.89
N ALA A 40 24.26 18.93 3.07
CA ALA A 40 25.58 18.33 3.24
C ALA A 40 25.73 16.99 2.49
N LEU A 41 24.66 16.20 2.45
CA LEU A 41 24.59 14.94 1.70
C LEU A 41 24.28 15.17 0.20
N GLY A 42 24.03 16.41 -0.21
CA GLY A 42 23.65 16.79 -1.57
C GLY A 42 22.37 16.13 -2.05
N MET A 43 21.41 15.87 -1.17
CA MET A 43 20.13 15.24 -1.52
C MET A 43 19.27 16.19 -2.37
N PRO A 44 18.61 15.70 -3.43
CA PRO A 44 17.74 16.54 -4.24
C PRO A 44 16.55 17.06 -3.42
N PRO A 45 15.99 18.23 -3.76
CA PRO A 45 14.71 18.65 -3.20
C PRO A 45 13.60 17.68 -3.64
N LYS A 46 12.44 17.73 -2.97
CA LYS A 46 11.25 17.09 -3.53
C LYS A 46 10.90 17.75 -4.86
N ALA A 47 10.56 16.96 -5.88
CA ALA A 47 10.05 17.46 -7.14
C ALA A 47 8.82 18.34 -6.87
N VAL A 48 8.72 19.44 -7.62
CA VAL A 48 7.64 20.42 -7.43
C VAL A 48 6.29 19.71 -7.53
N GLY A 49 5.43 20.03 -6.56
CA GLY A 49 4.23 19.27 -6.25
C GLY A 49 3.35 19.05 -7.47
N ARG A 50 2.98 17.79 -7.69
CA ARG A 50 1.90 17.43 -8.61
C ARG A 50 0.62 18.15 -8.15
N THR A 51 0.05 18.97 -9.02
CA THR A 51 -1.22 19.66 -8.76
C THR A 51 -2.26 18.66 -8.26
N GLY A 52 -2.89 18.96 -7.11
CA GLY A 52 -3.91 18.11 -6.50
C GLY A 52 -3.43 17.13 -5.42
N MET A 53 -2.12 16.91 -5.22
CA MET A 53 -1.65 16.02 -4.13
C MET A 53 -1.97 16.56 -2.73
N ASN A 54 -1.87 17.88 -2.55
CA ASN A 54 -2.26 18.52 -1.29
C ASN A 54 -3.78 18.37 -1.07
N ALA A 55 -4.58 18.62 -2.12
CA ALA A 55 -6.03 18.44 -2.05
C ALA A 55 -6.42 16.98 -1.73
N LEU A 56 -5.73 15.98 -2.29
CA LEU A 56 -5.96 14.57 -1.94
C LEU A 56 -5.59 14.25 -0.49
N THR A 57 -4.53 14.87 0.03
CA THR A 57 -4.12 14.69 1.43
C THR A 57 -5.14 15.33 2.38
N GLU A 58 -5.60 16.54 2.06
CA GLU A 58 -6.64 17.25 2.81
C GLU A 58 -7.98 16.53 2.76
N GLU A 59 -8.38 16.01 1.58
CA GLU A 59 -9.60 15.21 1.43
C GLU A 59 -9.49 13.90 2.23
N GLY A 60 -8.34 13.23 2.19
CA GLY A 60 -8.09 12.05 3.01
C GLY A 60 -8.22 12.33 4.52
N GLY A 61 -7.73 13.48 4.99
CA GLY A 61 -7.89 13.90 6.39
C GLY A 61 -9.33 14.23 6.75
N ARG A 62 -10.05 14.96 5.87
CA ARG A 62 -11.49 15.24 6.07
C ARG A 62 -12.31 13.94 6.08
N TRP A 63 -11.96 13.00 5.22
CA TRP A 63 -12.58 11.68 5.15
C TRP A 63 -12.43 10.88 6.45
N GLU A 64 -11.20 10.81 6.97
CA GLU A 64 -10.88 10.16 8.23
C GLU A 64 -11.74 10.74 9.36
N GLN A 65 -11.79 12.07 9.49
CA GLN A 65 -12.60 12.75 10.51
C GLN A 65 -14.10 12.45 10.37
N ALA A 66 -14.64 12.47 9.14
CA ALA A 66 -16.04 12.13 8.90
C ALA A 66 -16.37 10.69 9.33
N LYS A 67 -15.49 9.72 9.04
CA LYS A 67 -15.66 8.32 9.47
C LYS A 67 -15.59 8.15 10.98
N LEU A 68 -14.69 8.87 11.64
CA LEU A 68 -14.59 8.87 13.10
C LEU A 68 -15.85 9.49 13.75
N GLN A 69 -16.42 10.53 13.13
CA GLN A 69 -17.68 11.13 13.57
C GLN A 69 -18.86 10.16 13.37
N ASP A 70 -18.92 9.42 12.27
CA ASP A 70 -19.93 8.37 12.08
C ASP A 70 -19.84 7.31 13.17
N LEU A 71 -18.62 6.88 13.49
CA LEU A 71 -18.37 5.89 14.52
C LEU A 71 -18.91 6.37 15.87
N GLU A 72 -18.64 7.63 16.24
CA GLU A 72 -19.18 8.22 17.46
C GLU A 72 -20.71 8.36 17.43
N GLN A 73 -21.29 8.84 16.33
CA GLN A 73 -22.74 8.89 16.17
C GLN A 73 -23.40 7.50 16.25
N THR A 74 -22.63 6.46 15.94
CA THR A 74 -23.08 5.08 15.92
C THR A 74 -23.01 4.40 17.27
N PHE A 75 -21.84 4.41 17.89
CA PHE A 75 -21.59 3.69 19.13
C PHE A 75 -21.83 4.57 20.37
N GLY A 76 -21.99 5.88 20.19
CA GLY A 76 -22.12 6.87 21.24
C GLY A 76 -20.78 7.39 21.74
N SER A 77 -20.78 8.61 22.29
CA SER A 77 -19.56 9.27 22.80
C SER A 77 -18.89 8.54 23.96
N ASP A 78 -19.63 7.73 24.72
CA ASP A 78 -19.06 6.93 25.80
C ASP A 78 -18.24 5.73 25.28
N ALA A 79 -18.60 5.21 24.10
CA ALA A 79 -17.89 4.11 23.45
C ALA A 79 -16.74 4.60 22.56
N VAL A 80 -16.70 5.87 22.16
CA VAL A 80 -15.68 6.43 21.28
C VAL A 80 -14.85 7.47 22.03
N LEU A 81 -13.71 7.03 22.55
CA LEU A 81 -12.84 7.83 23.40
C LEU A 81 -11.80 8.58 22.56
N GLY A 82 -11.98 9.89 22.45
CA GLY A 82 -11.07 10.77 21.73
C GLY A 82 -11.04 12.19 22.27
N ALA A 83 -9.88 12.82 22.23
CA ALA A 83 -9.75 14.27 22.44
C ALA A 83 -10.28 15.00 21.20
N LYS A 84 -10.98 16.13 21.38
CA LYS A 84 -11.55 16.92 20.29
C LYS A 84 -11.16 18.39 20.38
N THR A 85 -11.06 19.03 19.23
CA THR A 85 -11.04 20.50 19.09
C THR A 85 -12.10 20.87 18.06
N GLY A 86 -13.17 21.53 18.50
CA GLY A 86 -14.39 21.61 17.70
C GLY A 86 -14.98 20.22 17.47
N ASN A 87 -15.21 19.87 16.20
CA ASN A 87 -15.74 18.55 15.81
C ASN A 87 -14.65 17.54 15.44
N ASP A 88 -13.39 17.97 15.36
CA ASP A 88 -12.30 17.14 14.85
C ASP A 88 -11.56 16.45 16.00
N PHE A 89 -11.39 15.14 15.87
CA PHE A 89 -10.57 14.33 16.76
C PHE A 89 -9.10 14.68 16.62
N GLN A 90 -8.46 14.85 17.77
CA GLN A 90 -7.05 15.19 17.91
C GLN A 90 -6.24 13.96 18.32
N ASP A 91 -4.93 14.02 18.08
CA ASP A 91 -3.99 13.07 18.66
C ASP A 91 -4.09 13.13 20.20
N GLN A 92 -4.15 11.97 20.84
CA GLN A 92 -4.10 11.85 22.30
C GLN A 92 -3.06 10.79 22.68
N LYS A 93 -2.40 10.92 23.82
CA LYS A 93 -1.41 9.90 24.22
C LYS A 93 -2.15 8.64 24.65
N LEU A 94 -1.72 7.48 24.16
CA LEU A 94 -2.34 6.19 24.50
C LEU A 94 -2.26 5.92 26.01
N VAL A 95 -1.14 6.27 26.65
CA VAL A 95 -0.96 6.10 28.11
C VAL A 95 -2.03 6.82 28.93
N ASP A 96 -2.55 7.94 28.44
CA ASP A 96 -3.54 8.75 29.17
C ASP A 96 -4.96 8.15 29.07
N VAL A 97 -5.20 7.23 28.12
CA VAL A 97 -6.55 6.71 27.82
C VAL A 97 -6.69 5.20 27.91
N ILE A 98 -5.58 4.45 27.89
CA ILE A 98 -5.60 2.98 27.87
C ILE A 98 -6.28 2.37 29.09
N GLU A 99 -6.24 3.03 30.25
CA GLU A 99 -6.92 2.54 31.47
C GLU A 99 -8.45 2.45 31.30
N ARG A 100 -9.02 3.26 30.41
CA ARG A 100 -10.44 3.27 30.06
C ARG A 100 -10.79 2.29 28.93
N ALA A 101 -9.80 1.56 28.40
CA ALA A 101 -10.02 0.55 27.36
C ALA A 101 -10.75 -0.65 27.96
N ALA A 102 -12.07 -0.64 27.83
CA ALA A 102 -12.98 -1.74 28.13
C ALA A 102 -13.57 -2.32 26.82
N PRO A 103 -13.96 -3.61 26.77
CA PRO A 103 -14.57 -4.20 25.58
C PRO A 103 -15.72 -3.37 25.01
N GLY A 104 -15.74 -3.19 23.69
CA GLY A 104 -16.73 -2.36 22.97
C GLY A 104 -16.35 -0.89 22.82
N VAL A 105 -15.26 -0.45 23.46
CA VAL A 105 -14.71 0.90 23.33
C VAL A 105 -13.79 1.01 22.10
N PHE A 106 -13.75 2.19 21.51
CA PHE A 106 -12.79 2.61 20.49
C PHE A 106 -11.93 3.76 21.04
N LEU A 107 -10.61 3.60 20.95
CA LEU A 107 -9.65 4.67 21.24
C LEU A 107 -9.31 5.37 19.92
N VAL A 108 -9.61 6.66 19.81
CA VAL A 108 -9.42 7.43 18.58
C VAL A 108 -8.08 8.13 18.56
N ARG A 109 -7.32 7.98 17.47
CA ARG A 109 -5.99 8.59 17.28
C ARG A 109 -5.03 8.45 18.48
N PRO A 110 -4.91 7.25 19.10
CA PRO A 110 -4.02 7.06 20.23
C PRO A 110 -2.55 7.04 19.79
N ALA A 111 -1.79 8.02 20.25
CA ALA A 111 -0.37 8.18 19.99
C ALA A 111 0.48 7.39 21.00
N TYR A 112 1.42 6.59 20.51
CA TYR A 112 2.41 5.88 21.33
C TYR A 112 3.80 5.88 20.66
N GLU A 113 4.83 5.69 21.46
CA GLU A 113 6.22 5.72 21.00
C GLU A 113 6.72 4.33 20.63
N VAL A 114 7.71 4.27 19.73
CA VAL A 114 8.42 3.03 19.41
C VAL A 114 9.37 2.70 20.54
N GLY A 115 8.97 1.73 21.36
CA GLY A 115 9.70 1.32 22.55
C GLY A 115 10.85 0.34 22.30
N GLU A 116 11.63 0.07 23.35
CA GLU A 116 12.82 -0.78 23.31
C GLU A 116 12.46 -2.26 23.09
N THR A 117 11.31 -2.72 23.58
CA THR A 117 10.89 -4.12 23.37
C THR A 117 10.67 -4.42 21.90
N PHE A 118 10.00 -3.53 21.16
CA PHE A 118 9.86 -3.66 19.71
C PHE A 118 11.22 -3.63 19.00
N LYS A 119 12.11 -2.69 19.38
CA LYS A 119 13.43 -2.58 18.76
C LYS A 119 14.25 -3.86 18.91
N ARG A 120 14.25 -4.47 20.11
CA ARG A 120 14.92 -5.76 20.34
C ARG A 120 14.26 -6.90 19.56
N ALA A 121 12.93 -6.97 19.57
CA ALA A 121 12.17 -8.01 18.86
C ALA A 121 12.43 -8.00 17.35
N MET A 122 12.55 -6.81 16.75
CA MET A 122 12.93 -6.63 15.34
C MET A 122 14.44 -6.72 15.08
N THR A 123 15.27 -6.85 16.12
CA THR A 123 16.75 -6.83 16.04
C THR A 123 17.30 -5.56 15.39
N ILE A 124 16.69 -4.42 15.75
CA ILE A 124 17.07 -3.08 15.27
C ILE A 124 17.67 -2.19 16.35
N ASP A 125 17.69 -2.62 17.62
CA ASP A 125 18.26 -1.87 18.74
C ASP A 125 19.72 -1.46 18.51
N ALA A 126 20.59 -2.41 18.16
CA ALA A 126 22.00 -2.12 17.89
C ALA A 126 22.20 -1.20 16.67
N MET A 127 21.40 -1.42 15.61
CA MET A 127 21.42 -0.59 14.41
C MET A 127 20.93 0.82 14.71
N SER A 128 19.86 0.95 15.49
CA SER A 128 19.31 2.25 15.88
C SER A 128 20.30 3.05 16.70
N ALA A 129 21.05 2.41 17.61
CA ALA A 129 22.13 3.08 18.33
C ALA A 129 23.31 3.43 17.40
N GLN A 130 23.73 2.52 16.52
CA GLN A 130 24.87 2.74 15.62
C GLN A 130 24.64 3.91 14.64
N TYR A 131 23.43 4.04 14.10
CA TYR A 131 23.08 5.05 13.11
C TYR A 131 22.28 6.20 13.69
N ASP A 132 22.12 6.25 15.02
CA ASP A 132 21.29 7.22 15.73
C ASP A 132 19.85 7.30 15.16
N LEU A 133 19.31 6.18 14.66
CA LEU A 133 17.99 6.15 14.00
C LEU A 133 16.88 6.53 14.99
N ALA A 134 16.24 7.65 14.72
CA ALA A 134 15.07 8.10 15.45
C ALA A 134 13.77 7.58 14.83
N PHE A 135 12.75 7.43 15.66
CA PHE A 135 11.44 6.96 15.24
C PHE A 135 10.38 8.02 15.53
N ALA A 136 9.41 8.14 14.63
CA ALA A 136 8.22 8.91 14.90
C ALA A 136 7.29 8.16 15.85
N LYS A 137 6.55 8.92 16.67
CA LYS A 137 5.35 8.41 17.33
C LYS A 137 4.40 7.79 16.31
N LEU A 138 3.74 6.72 16.73
CA LEU A 138 2.76 5.98 15.96
C LEU A 138 1.38 6.41 16.38
N ILE A 139 0.52 6.65 15.38
CA ILE A 139 -0.83 7.18 15.58
C ILE A 139 -1.72 6.43 14.58
N PRO A 140 -2.20 5.23 14.93
CA PRO A 140 -3.31 4.62 14.22
C PRO A 140 -4.56 5.49 14.39
N ASP A 141 -5.48 5.41 13.43
CA ASP A 141 -6.71 6.20 13.51
C ASP A 141 -7.64 5.69 14.61
N LEU A 142 -7.63 4.37 14.83
CA LEU A 142 -8.46 3.68 15.81
C LEU A 142 -7.72 2.50 16.46
N ILE A 143 -7.99 2.28 17.74
CA ILE A 143 -7.81 0.99 18.39
C ILE A 143 -9.17 0.53 18.91
N GLN A 144 -9.69 -0.57 18.35
CA GLN A 144 -10.89 -1.23 18.85
C GLN A 144 -10.53 -2.15 20.02
N VAL A 145 -11.26 -2.02 21.13
CA VAL A 145 -11.09 -2.84 22.32
C VAL A 145 -12.07 -4.01 22.28
N ILE A 146 -11.53 -5.23 22.27
CA ILE A 146 -12.25 -6.47 21.99
C ILE A 146 -12.33 -7.30 23.26
N ASP A 147 -13.52 -7.86 23.48
CA ASP A 147 -13.75 -8.79 24.57
C ASP A 147 -12.80 -10.00 24.47
N PRO A 148 -12.19 -10.46 25.57
CA PRO A 148 -11.30 -11.62 25.56
C PRO A 148 -11.87 -12.86 24.85
N ILE A 149 -13.18 -13.11 24.96
CA ILE A 149 -13.84 -14.28 24.35
C ILE A 149 -13.94 -14.13 22.82
N ALA A 150 -13.90 -12.90 22.31
CA ALA A 150 -13.99 -12.59 20.88
C ALA A 150 -12.62 -12.36 20.22
N VAL A 151 -11.52 -12.48 20.96
CA VAL A 151 -10.17 -12.41 20.38
C VAL A 151 -9.91 -13.68 19.58
N GLY A 152 -9.58 -13.51 18.30
CA GLY A 152 -9.24 -14.62 17.40
C GLY A 152 -7.81 -15.09 17.63
N ARG A 153 -6.83 -14.27 17.26
CA ARG A 153 -5.40 -14.53 17.52
C ARG A 153 -4.73 -13.29 18.06
N ILE A 154 -3.61 -13.50 18.74
CA ILE A 154 -2.78 -12.42 19.28
C ILE A 154 -1.44 -12.38 18.57
N VAL A 155 -0.86 -11.18 18.43
CA VAL A 155 0.45 -10.98 17.81
C VAL A 155 1.41 -10.30 18.79
N GLU A 156 2.64 -10.79 18.81
CA GLU A 156 3.72 -10.28 19.65
C GLU A 156 4.63 -9.31 18.88
N ALA A 157 5.49 -8.60 19.61
CA ALA A 157 6.35 -7.56 19.03
C ALA A 157 7.32 -8.06 17.94
N ASP A 158 7.62 -9.37 17.91
CA ASP A 158 8.48 -10.00 16.91
C ASP A 158 7.73 -10.52 15.67
N GLY A 159 6.39 -10.40 15.67
CA GLY A 159 5.51 -10.90 14.63
C GLY A 159 5.03 -12.33 14.81
N THR A 160 5.38 -12.99 15.93
CA THR A 160 4.82 -14.31 16.24
C THR A 160 3.35 -14.20 16.62
N VAL A 161 2.58 -15.22 16.23
CA VAL A 161 1.12 -15.27 16.41
C VAL A 161 0.78 -16.44 17.31
N HIS A 162 -0.10 -16.21 18.29
CA HIS A 162 -0.53 -17.22 19.25
C HIS A 162 -2.05 -17.28 19.36
N GLU A 163 -2.55 -18.38 19.91
CA GLU A 163 -3.94 -18.53 20.33
C GLU A 163 -4.28 -17.52 21.45
N PRO A 164 -5.55 -17.12 21.59
CA PRO A 164 -5.98 -16.14 22.57
C PRO A 164 -5.84 -16.71 24.00
N ASP A 165 -5.43 -15.87 24.94
CA ASP A 165 -5.07 -16.26 26.31
C ASP A 165 -5.92 -15.59 27.40
N GLY A 166 -7.05 -14.99 27.02
CA GLY A 166 -7.99 -14.34 27.94
C GLY A 166 -7.69 -12.87 28.25
N ARG A 167 -6.66 -12.28 27.65
CA ARG A 167 -6.40 -10.83 27.71
C ARG A 167 -7.40 -10.03 26.87
N ILE A 168 -7.59 -8.76 27.22
CA ILE A 168 -8.41 -7.83 26.44
C ILE A 168 -7.70 -7.54 25.11
N GLY A 169 -8.40 -7.72 23.99
CA GLY A 169 -7.83 -7.53 22.67
C GLY A 169 -7.79 -6.06 22.26
N LEU A 170 -6.68 -5.63 21.66
CA LEU A 170 -6.51 -4.32 21.03
C LEU A 170 -6.30 -4.52 19.52
N ARG A 171 -7.30 -4.21 18.70
CA ARG A 171 -7.21 -4.28 17.24
C ARG A 171 -6.93 -2.89 16.69
N VAL A 172 -5.79 -2.75 16.00
CA VAL A 172 -5.48 -1.53 15.24
C VAL A 172 -6.38 -1.48 14.00
N ILE A 173 -7.05 -0.34 13.80
CA ILE A 173 -7.83 -0.05 12.60
C ILE A 173 -7.36 1.29 12.04
N ASP A 174 -7.14 1.34 10.72
CA ASP A 174 -6.71 2.55 10.02
C ASP A 174 -7.68 2.85 8.87
N VAL A 175 -8.15 4.09 8.79
CA VAL A 175 -9.18 4.55 7.86
C VAL A 175 -8.49 5.04 6.59
N LYS A 176 -8.80 4.43 5.45
CA LYS A 176 -8.22 4.82 4.16
C LYS A 176 -9.31 5.20 3.18
N MET A 177 -9.18 6.40 2.61
CA MET A 177 -10.01 6.85 1.48
C MET A 177 -9.58 6.10 0.20
N THR A 178 -10.00 4.85 0.08
CA THR A 178 -9.70 3.97 -1.05
C THR A 178 -10.80 2.92 -1.20
N ALA A 179 -11.04 2.44 -2.42
CA ALA A 179 -11.97 1.34 -2.64
C ALA A 179 -11.36 -0.02 -2.24
N GLU A 180 -10.06 -0.19 -2.48
CA GLU A 180 -9.33 -1.43 -2.20
C GLU A 180 -8.01 -1.09 -1.49
N PRO A 181 -7.76 -1.62 -0.28
CA PRO A 181 -6.50 -1.45 0.41
C PRO A 181 -5.30 -1.99 -0.38
N SER A 182 -4.21 -1.23 -0.38
CA SER A 182 -2.95 -1.66 -0.97
C SER A 182 -2.05 -2.35 0.06
N ALA A 183 -1.09 -3.17 -0.40
CA ALA A 183 -0.07 -3.78 0.46
C ALA A 183 0.69 -2.74 1.33
N SER A 184 0.80 -1.49 0.86
CA SER A 184 1.44 -0.43 1.65
C SER A 184 0.66 -0.04 2.91
N TYR A 185 -0.67 -0.16 2.89
CA TYR A 185 -1.51 0.11 4.06
C TYR A 185 -1.45 -1.04 5.05
N PHE A 186 -1.49 -2.27 4.56
CA PHE A 186 -1.29 -3.46 5.40
C PHE A 186 0.07 -3.47 6.10
N ALA A 187 1.14 -3.04 5.43
CA ALA A 187 2.45 -2.87 6.06
C ALA A 187 2.46 -1.80 7.17
N GLU A 188 1.72 -0.70 6.98
CA GLU A 188 1.57 0.38 7.98
C GLU A 188 0.87 -0.13 9.25
N ILE A 189 -0.27 -0.81 9.11
CA ILE A 189 -0.98 -1.35 10.28
C ILE A 189 -0.25 -2.55 10.92
N THR A 190 0.50 -3.33 10.14
CA THR A 190 1.40 -4.35 10.69
C THR A 190 2.43 -3.69 11.60
N TYR A 191 3.06 -2.61 11.13
CA TYR A 191 4.04 -1.88 11.93
C TYR A 191 3.44 -1.31 13.21
N TYR A 192 2.24 -0.73 13.14
CA TYR A 192 1.51 -0.31 14.33
C TYR A 192 1.26 -1.45 15.30
N SER A 193 0.72 -2.59 14.85
CA SER A 193 0.40 -3.72 15.72
C SER A 193 1.63 -4.28 16.43
N LEU A 194 2.74 -4.50 15.70
CA LEU A 194 3.96 -5.04 16.31
C LEU A 194 4.60 -4.05 17.30
N ALA A 195 4.62 -2.76 16.95
CA ALA A 195 5.13 -1.72 17.85
C ALA A 195 4.24 -1.53 19.08
N LEU A 196 2.92 -1.64 18.93
CA LEU A 196 1.96 -1.60 20.04
C LEU A 196 2.17 -2.79 20.99
N ALA A 197 2.39 -4.00 20.47
CA ALA A 197 2.68 -5.17 21.29
C ALA A 197 3.93 -4.94 22.15
N GLY A 198 5.01 -4.43 21.54
CA GLY A 198 6.21 -4.04 22.29
C GLY A 198 5.96 -2.92 23.31
N TRP A 199 5.16 -1.92 22.93
CA TRP A 199 4.80 -0.81 23.82
C TRP A 199 4.03 -1.29 25.06
N LEU A 200 3.13 -2.26 24.93
CA LEU A 200 2.42 -2.85 26.07
C LEU A 200 3.37 -3.49 27.09
N HIS A 201 4.42 -4.16 26.63
CA HIS A 201 5.47 -4.69 27.52
C HIS A 201 6.25 -3.56 28.21
N ASP A 202 6.66 -2.55 27.45
CA ASP A 202 7.42 -1.42 27.99
C ASP A 202 6.62 -0.62 29.03
N GLN A 203 5.29 -0.58 28.91
CA GLN A 203 4.38 0.04 29.87
C GLN A 203 3.87 -0.91 30.97
N LYS A 204 4.31 -2.17 31.00
CA LYS A 204 3.83 -3.20 31.96
C LYS A 204 2.31 -3.44 31.90
N LEU A 205 1.75 -3.37 30.69
CA LEU A 205 0.33 -3.58 30.40
C LEU A 205 0.06 -4.91 29.68
N ALA A 206 1.12 -5.63 29.29
CA ALA A 206 1.04 -6.88 28.53
C ALA A 206 0.33 -8.02 29.28
N ASP A 207 0.22 -7.97 30.61
CA ASP A 207 -0.53 -8.95 31.39
C ASP A 207 -2.06 -8.76 31.28
N LYS A 208 -2.51 -7.56 30.88
CA LYS A 208 -3.93 -7.19 30.80
C LYS A 208 -4.43 -7.12 29.35
N TYR A 209 -3.59 -6.62 28.45
CA TYR A 209 -3.95 -6.38 27.06
C TYR A 209 -3.08 -7.22 26.12
N ALA A 210 -3.68 -7.67 25.02
CA ALA A 210 -2.99 -8.31 23.91
C ALA A 210 -3.33 -7.58 22.60
N VAL A 211 -2.39 -7.52 21.66
CA VAL A 211 -2.66 -6.96 20.33
C VAL A 211 -3.28 -8.05 19.46
N VAL A 212 -4.42 -7.75 18.83
CA VAL A 212 -5.11 -8.68 17.94
C VAL A 212 -4.35 -8.76 16.61
N ALA A 213 -4.10 -9.99 16.16
CA ALA A 213 -3.38 -10.28 14.92
C ALA A 213 -4.10 -9.74 13.68
N GLU A 214 -5.42 -9.84 13.67
CA GLU A 214 -6.31 -9.34 12.61
C GLU A 214 -6.53 -7.82 12.71
N ALA A 215 -5.44 -7.03 12.67
CA ALA A 215 -5.53 -5.60 12.43
C ALA A 215 -6.26 -5.32 11.10
N ALA A 216 -6.88 -4.15 10.94
CA ALA A 216 -7.74 -3.93 9.79
C ALA A 216 -7.56 -2.55 9.14
N ILE A 217 -7.92 -2.49 7.87
CA ILE A 217 -8.17 -1.24 7.16
C ILE A 217 -9.68 -1.03 7.10
N TRP A 218 -10.15 0.19 7.32
CA TRP A 218 -11.52 0.58 7.00
C TRP A 218 -11.54 1.33 5.66
N PRO A 219 -11.79 0.64 4.54
CA PRO A 219 -11.86 1.24 3.22
C PRO A 219 -13.25 1.84 2.92
N GLY A 220 -13.41 2.29 1.68
CA GLY A 220 -14.70 2.49 1.04
C GLY A 220 -15.20 3.92 1.07
N SER A 221 -16.46 4.08 0.62
CA SER A 221 -17.20 5.34 0.64
C SER A 221 -18.10 5.45 1.89
N HIS A 222 -18.45 6.67 2.29
CA HIS A 222 -19.14 7.02 3.52
C HIS A 222 -20.58 6.50 3.48
N GLU A 223 -21.26 6.68 2.34
CA GLU A 223 -22.64 6.24 2.12
C GLU A 223 -22.78 4.71 1.90
N ALA A 224 -21.72 4.02 1.46
CA ALA A 224 -21.78 2.60 1.19
C ALA A 224 -21.53 1.72 2.42
N ALA A 225 -21.00 2.30 3.50
CA ALA A 225 -20.67 1.59 4.73
C ALA A 225 -21.90 0.87 5.32
N ALA A 226 -21.75 -0.42 5.61
CA ALA A 226 -22.75 -1.26 6.24
C ALA A 226 -23.22 -0.65 7.56
N ILE A 227 -22.33 -0.05 8.36
CA ILE A 227 -22.70 0.65 9.60
C ILE A 227 -23.70 1.78 9.32
N VAL A 228 -23.39 2.65 8.36
CA VAL A 228 -24.23 3.81 8.00
C VAL A 228 -25.58 3.34 7.45
N LYS A 229 -25.58 2.30 6.61
CA LYS A 229 -26.80 1.68 6.07
C LYS A 229 -27.69 1.10 7.17
N LEU A 230 -27.12 0.30 8.07
CA LEU A 230 -27.83 -0.29 9.19
C LEU A 230 -28.49 0.80 10.04
N GLN A 231 -27.77 1.87 10.35
CA GLN A 231 -28.34 2.99 11.10
C GLN A 231 -29.46 3.71 10.35
N ALA A 232 -29.30 3.94 9.04
CA ALA A 232 -30.33 4.58 8.24
C ALA A 232 -31.61 3.74 8.18
N GLU A 233 -31.48 2.41 8.10
CA GLU A 233 -32.60 1.46 8.16
C GLU A 233 -33.29 1.49 9.52
N LYS A 234 -32.51 1.39 10.62
CA LYS A 234 -33.05 1.42 11.98
C LYS A 234 -33.79 2.73 12.28
N ARG A 235 -33.25 3.87 11.82
CA ARG A 235 -33.92 5.19 11.88
C ARG A 235 -35.27 5.22 11.16
N LYS A 236 -35.38 4.62 9.96
CA LYS A 236 -36.67 4.52 9.23
C LYS A 236 -37.72 3.73 10.02
N THR A 237 -37.29 2.75 10.80
CA THR A 237 -38.16 1.91 11.64
C THR A 237 -38.32 2.42 13.08
N ALA A 238 -37.80 3.60 13.40
CA ALA A 238 -37.77 4.16 14.77
C ALA A 238 -37.20 3.19 15.83
N CYS A 239 -36.29 2.30 15.42
CA CYS A 239 -35.59 1.35 16.29
C CYS A 239 -34.12 1.77 16.45
N GLN A 240 -33.47 1.30 17.51
CA GLN A 240 -32.01 1.43 17.67
C GLN A 240 -31.33 0.11 17.28
N ALA A 241 -30.15 0.20 16.67
CA ALA A 241 -29.30 -0.97 16.44
C ALA A 241 -28.72 -1.44 17.78
N THR A 242 -28.65 -2.75 17.97
CA THR A 242 -27.92 -3.34 19.10
C THR A 242 -26.42 -3.23 18.87
N VAL A 243 -25.62 -3.31 19.94
CA VAL A 243 -24.16 -3.28 19.86
C VAL A 243 -23.63 -4.42 18.98
N GLU A 244 -24.24 -5.59 19.07
CA GLU A 244 -23.90 -6.77 18.26
C GLU A 244 -24.17 -6.54 16.78
N GLU A 245 -25.31 -5.93 16.43
CA GLU A 245 -25.61 -5.57 15.03
C GLU A 245 -24.62 -4.54 14.49
N LEU A 246 -24.27 -3.53 15.29
CA LEU A 246 -23.30 -2.50 14.90
C LEU A 246 -21.89 -3.08 14.71
N ARG A 247 -21.48 -4.00 15.60
CA ARG A 247 -20.22 -4.73 15.47
C ARG A 247 -20.21 -5.59 14.21
N GLY A 248 -21.27 -6.34 13.96
CA GLY A 248 -21.38 -7.14 12.74
C GLY A 248 -21.34 -6.30 11.46
N ALA A 249 -21.92 -5.09 11.49
CA ALA A 249 -21.82 -4.15 10.38
C ALA A 249 -20.39 -3.60 10.21
N LEU A 250 -19.68 -3.30 11.30
CA LEU A 250 -18.28 -2.89 11.24
C LEU A 250 -17.38 -4.00 10.68
N ASP A 251 -17.60 -5.25 11.09
CA ASP A 251 -16.83 -6.40 10.59
C ASP A 251 -17.02 -6.62 9.07
N ILE A 252 -18.16 -6.20 8.50
CA ILE A 252 -18.38 -6.17 7.03
C ILE A 252 -17.62 -5.02 6.36
N ASP A 253 -17.47 -3.90 7.06
CA ASP A 253 -16.89 -2.68 6.51
C ASP A 253 -15.35 -2.66 6.55
N ILE A 254 -14.73 -3.50 7.36
CA ILE A 254 -13.27 -3.56 7.51
C ILE A 254 -12.65 -4.74 6.74
N GLU A 255 -11.45 -4.53 6.22
CA GLU A 255 -10.64 -5.58 5.60
C GLU A 255 -9.48 -5.94 6.54
N THR A 256 -9.44 -7.20 6.98
CA THR A 256 -8.45 -7.69 7.93
C THR A 256 -7.11 -8.02 7.26
N LEU A 257 -6.05 -7.85 8.04
CA LEU A 257 -4.67 -8.14 7.70
C LEU A 257 -4.38 -9.65 7.80
N GLU A 258 -3.70 -10.19 6.79
CA GLU A 258 -3.02 -11.49 6.87
C GLU A 258 -1.63 -11.31 7.53
N ILE A 259 -1.60 -11.30 8.87
CA ILE A 259 -0.39 -10.97 9.64
C ILE A 259 0.81 -11.87 9.30
N ASP A 260 0.55 -13.15 9.02
CA ASP A 260 1.57 -14.16 8.71
C ASP A 260 2.31 -13.85 7.40
N VAL A 261 1.72 -13.03 6.53
CA VAL A 261 2.34 -12.57 5.28
C VAL A 261 3.18 -11.31 5.52
N PHE A 262 2.63 -10.34 6.27
CA PHE A 262 3.23 -9.02 6.40
C PHE A 262 4.29 -8.92 7.50
N ALA A 263 4.14 -9.64 8.62
CA ALA A 263 5.10 -9.58 9.72
C ALA A 263 6.50 -10.08 9.30
N PRO A 264 6.67 -11.23 8.60
CA PRO A 264 7.98 -11.65 8.09
C PRO A 264 8.58 -10.65 7.10
N ARG A 265 7.75 -10.04 6.23
CA ARG A 265 8.21 -9.05 5.27
C ARG A 265 8.69 -7.76 5.96
N LEU A 266 8.00 -7.33 7.02
CA LEU A 266 8.40 -6.17 7.82
C LEU A 266 9.67 -6.45 8.60
N ARG A 267 9.82 -7.65 9.16
CA ARG A 267 11.07 -8.10 9.79
C ARG A 267 12.24 -8.08 8.80
N TYR A 268 12.03 -8.54 7.56
CA TYR A 268 13.05 -8.46 6.51
C TYR A 268 13.42 -7.00 6.17
N PHE A 269 12.42 -6.12 6.08
CA PHE A 269 12.65 -4.68 5.89
C PHE A 269 13.56 -4.10 6.96
N PHE A 270 13.24 -4.33 8.24
CA PHE A 270 14.02 -3.82 9.36
C PHE A 270 15.44 -4.39 9.41
N ASN A 271 15.60 -5.69 9.19
CA ASN A 271 16.88 -6.38 9.37
C ASN A 271 17.84 -6.26 8.20
N VAL A 272 17.31 -6.10 6.98
CA VAL A 272 18.12 -6.13 5.75
C VAL A 272 18.04 -4.78 5.06
N GLU A 273 16.86 -4.37 4.63
CA GLU A 273 16.73 -3.25 3.70
C GLU A 273 16.97 -1.89 4.35
N LEU A 274 16.44 -1.68 5.56
CA LEU A 274 16.71 -0.48 6.34
C LEU A 274 18.18 -0.41 6.75
N ARG A 275 18.75 -1.55 7.15
CA ARG A 275 20.18 -1.65 7.49
C ARG A 275 21.07 -1.27 6.32
N ASP A 276 20.79 -1.80 5.14
CA ASP A 276 21.58 -1.52 3.94
C ASP A 276 21.37 -0.10 3.42
N ALA A 277 20.17 0.45 3.59
CA ALA A 277 19.88 1.87 3.35
C ALA A 277 20.70 2.80 4.25
N LEU A 278 20.94 2.42 5.51
CA LEU A 278 21.72 3.23 6.46
C LEU A 278 23.24 3.10 6.29
N LYS A 279 23.75 1.99 5.71
CA LYS A 279 25.20 1.76 5.54
C LYS A 279 25.86 2.66 4.50
N GLY A 280 25.16 2.98 3.41
CA GLY A 280 25.76 3.58 2.21
C GLY A 280 25.18 4.95 1.87
N PRO A 281 25.92 5.78 1.11
CA PRO A 281 25.40 7.05 0.65
C PRO A 281 24.19 6.83 -0.28
N TRP A 282 23.22 7.74 -0.20
CA TRP A 282 21.96 7.61 -0.96
C TRP A 282 22.16 7.55 -2.49
N ARG A 283 23.28 8.07 -3.01
CA ARG A 283 23.61 8.08 -4.45
C ARG A 283 23.94 6.69 -5.00
N ASP A 284 24.43 5.80 -4.16
CA ASP A 284 24.89 4.45 -4.53
C ASP A 284 23.75 3.42 -4.44
N GLN A 285 22.62 3.84 -3.88
CA GLN A 285 21.45 3.00 -3.72
C GLN A 285 20.81 2.67 -5.07
N ASP A 286 20.46 1.40 -5.27
CA ASP A 286 19.77 0.93 -6.47
C ASP A 286 18.45 1.68 -6.69
N TYR A 287 18.18 2.05 -7.93
CA TYR A 287 16.93 2.66 -8.34
C TYR A 287 16.49 2.15 -9.71
N HIS A 288 15.19 2.20 -9.98
CA HIS A 288 14.64 1.76 -11.25
C HIS A 288 13.40 2.57 -11.59
N VAL A 289 13.50 3.43 -12.59
CA VAL A 289 12.36 4.23 -13.07
C VAL A 289 11.31 3.31 -13.68
N SER A 290 10.10 3.32 -13.12
CA SER A 290 8.96 2.52 -13.59
C SER A 290 7.63 3.18 -13.23
N THR A 291 6.52 2.54 -13.59
CA THR A 291 5.17 2.99 -13.24
C THR A 291 4.93 3.07 -11.73
N ALA A 292 5.62 2.25 -10.93
CA ALA A 292 5.58 2.33 -9.46
C ALA A 292 6.12 3.66 -8.92
N CYS A 293 6.94 4.37 -9.70
CA CYS A 293 7.50 5.66 -9.31
C CYS A 293 6.53 6.84 -9.52
N SER A 294 5.34 6.63 -10.09
CA SER A 294 4.38 7.70 -10.41
C SER A 294 3.99 8.58 -9.21
N GLY A 295 4.02 8.02 -7.99
CA GLY A 295 3.81 8.74 -6.74
C GLY A 295 5.09 9.17 -6.00
N CYS A 296 6.27 8.97 -6.58
CA CYS A 296 7.55 9.28 -5.94
C CYS A 296 7.91 10.76 -6.12
N GLU A 297 8.09 11.47 -5.02
CA GLU A 297 8.53 12.88 -5.00
C GLU A 297 9.97 13.08 -5.51
N TYR A 298 10.74 12.02 -5.74
CA TYR A 298 12.12 12.09 -6.24
C TYR A 298 12.25 11.56 -7.68
N LEU A 299 11.12 11.37 -8.37
CA LEU A 299 11.10 10.91 -9.75
C LEU A 299 11.73 11.93 -10.71
N GLY A 300 11.45 13.23 -10.53
CA GLY A 300 11.88 14.29 -11.45
C GLY A 300 11.09 14.36 -12.74
N TYR A 301 9.83 13.93 -12.72
CA TYR A 301 8.90 14.19 -13.81
C TYR A 301 8.41 15.63 -13.72
N SER A 302 8.54 16.40 -14.80
CA SER A 302 8.07 17.78 -14.86
C SER A 302 6.55 17.81 -15.07
N TRP A 303 5.80 17.97 -13.98
CA TRP A 303 4.34 18.18 -14.03
C TRP A 303 3.96 19.58 -14.51
N ASN A 304 4.88 20.53 -14.36
CA ASN A 304 4.77 21.89 -14.86
C ASN A 304 5.99 22.17 -15.75
N PRO A 305 5.81 22.31 -17.08
CA PRO A 305 6.91 22.54 -18.02
C PRO A 305 7.80 23.75 -17.69
N SER A 306 7.32 24.71 -16.90
CA SER A 306 8.10 25.87 -16.45
C SER A 306 9.07 25.57 -15.30
N VAL A 307 9.04 24.35 -14.76
CA VAL A 307 9.91 23.91 -13.68
C VAL A 307 10.81 22.78 -14.18
N GLU A 308 12.09 23.09 -14.21
CA GLU A 308 13.13 22.11 -14.52
C GLU A 308 13.34 21.16 -13.33
N PRO A 309 13.32 19.83 -13.56
CA PRO A 309 13.62 18.86 -12.52
C PRO A 309 15.10 18.92 -12.12
N HIS A 310 15.39 18.58 -10.87
CA HIS A 310 16.76 18.57 -10.37
C HIS A 310 17.55 17.40 -11.00
N ALA A 311 18.82 17.61 -11.37
CA ALA A 311 19.65 16.63 -12.07
C ALA A 311 19.76 15.27 -11.34
N GLU A 312 19.75 15.30 -10.00
CA GLU A 312 19.80 14.10 -9.15
C GLU A 312 18.46 13.37 -8.94
N HIS A 313 17.36 13.90 -9.51
CA HIS A 313 16.12 13.13 -9.59
C HIS A 313 16.27 11.93 -10.52
N CYS A 314 15.46 10.89 -10.29
CA CYS A 314 15.68 9.59 -10.91
C CYS A 314 15.54 9.60 -12.45
N MET A 315 14.59 10.35 -13.02
CA MET A 315 14.41 10.45 -14.48
C MET A 315 15.54 11.22 -15.17
N PRO A 316 15.87 12.46 -14.76
CA PRO A 316 17.02 13.18 -15.34
C PRO A 316 18.32 12.37 -15.24
N ARG A 317 18.59 11.78 -14.07
CA ARG A 317 19.79 10.96 -13.88
C ARG A 317 19.79 9.70 -14.74
N ALA A 318 18.67 8.99 -14.83
CA ALA A 318 18.56 7.82 -15.71
C ALA A 318 18.80 8.17 -17.19
N ALA A 319 18.37 9.36 -17.63
CA ALA A 319 18.65 9.84 -18.98
C ALA A 319 20.13 10.21 -19.16
N ALA A 320 20.74 10.91 -18.19
CA ALA A 320 22.13 11.33 -18.23
C ALA A 320 23.11 10.13 -18.22
N ASP A 321 22.86 9.15 -17.36
CA ASP A 321 23.74 7.98 -17.18
C ASP A 321 23.53 6.90 -18.27
N GLY A 322 22.53 7.09 -19.16
CA GLY A 322 22.08 6.06 -20.09
C GLY A 322 21.53 4.83 -19.36
N HIS A 323 20.96 5.00 -18.16
CA HIS A 323 20.53 3.90 -17.32
C HIS A 323 19.46 3.05 -18.01
N LEU A 324 19.56 1.72 -17.90
CA LEU A 324 18.64 0.77 -18.53
C LEU A 324 17.15 1.00 -18.21
N SER A 325 16.82 1.57 -17.06
CA SER A 325 15.41 1.87 -16.73
C SER A 325 14.79 2.97 -17.61
N SER A 326 15.59 3.71 -18.39
CA SER A 326 15.11 4.63 -19.40
C SER A 326 14.39 3.91 -20.55
N ILE A 327 14.67 2.61 -20.75
CA ILE A 327 13.95 1.77 -21.69
C ILE A 327 12.55 1.46 -21.13
N ALA A 328 11.54 2.01 -21.81
CA ALA A 328 10.15 1.85 -21.40
C ALA A 328 9.77 0.36 -21.22
N PHE A 329 9.10 0.08 -20.10
CA PHE A 329 8.61 -1.25 -19.69
C PHE A 329 9.68 -2.33 -19.50
N LEU A 330 10.96 -1.97 -19.35
CA LEU A 330 11.97 -2.91 -18.87
C LEU A 330 11.78 -3.13 -17.36
N PRO A 331 11.51 -4.36 -16.88
CA PRO A 331 11.33 -4.60 -15.45
C PRO A 331 12.69 -4.63 -14.72
N ARG A 332 12.67 -4.29 -13.42
CA ARG A 332 13.87 -4.26 -12.57
C ARG A 332 14.65 -5.57 -12.56
N GLY A 333 13.96 -6.72 -12.51
CA GLY A 333 14.61 -8.03 -12.55
C GLY A 333 15.39 -8.27 -13.85
N ALA A 334 14.85 -7.86 -14.99
CA ALA A 334 15.55 -7.93 -16.27
C ALA A 334 16.77 -6.99 -16.31
N ARG A 335 16.63 -5.77 -15.76
CA ARG A 335 17.76 -4.84 -15.61
C ARG A 335 18.89 -5.47 -14.80
N ARG A 336 18.58 -6.07 -13.64
CA ARG A 336 19.58 -6.74 -12.79
C ARG A 336 20.28 -7.88 -13.52
N ALA A 337 19.52 -8.75 -14.20
CA ALA A 337 20.07 -9.86 -14.97
C ALA A 337 20.98 -9.42 -16.15
N LEU A 338 20.76 -8.23 -16.72
CA LEU A 338 21.67 -7.61 -17.69
C LEU A 338 22.92 -7.03 -17.02
N GLY A 339 22.76 -6.44 -15.84
CA GLY A 339 23.86 -5.96 -15.01
C GLY A 339 24.83 -7.08 -14.62
N ASP A 340 24.34 -8.28 -14.32
CA ASP A 340 25.17 -9.48 -14.07
C ASP A 340 26.05 -9.87 -15.28
N ARG A 341 25.74 -9.34 -16.47
CA ARG A 341 26.49 -9.50 -17.72
C ARG A 341 27.25 -8.24 -18.12
N ASN A 342 27.41 -7.28 -17.21
CA ASN A 342 28.02 -5.96 -17.44
C ASN A 342 27.33 -5.12 -18.52
N LEU A 343 26.06 -5.41 -18.83
CA LEU A 343 25.23 -4.57 -19.71
C LEU A 343 24.41 -3.63 -18.83
N ILE A 344 24.97 -2.45 -18.53
CA ILE A 344 24.39 -1.50 -17.57
C ILE A 344 23.82 -0.23 -18.21
N GLN A 345 24.04 -0.03 -19.51
CA GLN A 345 23.60 1.15 -20.26
C GLN A 345 22.67 0.79 -21.43
N ALA A 346 21.73 1.68 -21.74
CA ALA A 346 20.75 1.53 -22.80
C ALA A 346 21.42 1.46 -24.18
N ASP A 347 22.46 2.26 -24.42
CA ASP A 347 23.19 2.27 -25.69
C ASP A 347 23.90 0.93 -25.95
N ALA A 348 24.35 0.24 -24.90
CA ALA A 348 24.92 -1.09 -25.04
C ALA A 348 23.89 -2.08 -25.61
N LEU A 349 22.61 -1.97 -25.23
CA LEU A 349 21.54 -2.80 -25.80
C LEU A 349 21.10 -2.36 -27.20
N ALA A 350 21.21 -1.07 -27.52
CA ALA A 350 20.83 -0.55 -28.83
C ALA A 350 21.65 -1.19 -29.97
N ASN A 351 22.89 -1.56 -29.66
CA ASN A 351 23.84 -2.18 -30.60
C ASN A 351 23.67 -3.71 -30.72
N LEU A 352 22.84 -4.34 -29.88
CA LEU A 352 22.65 -5.79 -29.94
C LEU A 352 21.55 -6.16 -30.93
N ALA A 353 21.80 -7.22 -31.70
CA ALA A 353 20.77 -7.82 -32.51
C ALA A 353 19.72 -8.51 -31.62
N PRO A 354 18.42 -8.53 -32.00
CA PRO A 354 17.39 -9.19 -31.19
C PRO A 354 17.68 -10.66 -30.88
N ASN A 355 18.47 -11.37 -31.68
CA ASN A 355 18.86 -12.77 -31.45
C ASN A 355 20.11 -12.94 -30.56
N ASP A 356 20.66 -11.86 -30.00
CA ASP A 356 21.81 -11.92 -29.11
C ASP A 356 21.50 -12.70 -27.81
N GLN A 357 22.46 -13.52 -27.35
CA GLN A 357 22.34 -14.35 -26.15
C GLN A 357 22.20 -13.53 -24.86
N ALA A 358 22.55 -12.24 -24.87
CA ALA A 358 22.31 -11.31 -23.78
C ALA A 358 20.83 -11.26 -23.37
N PHE A 359 19.91 -11.41 -24.32
CA PHE A 359 18.47 -11.40 -24.03
C PHE A 359 17.96 -12.70 -23.40
N ASP A 360 18.76 -13.77 -23.38
CA ASP A 360 18.36 -15.06 -22.81
C ASP A 360 18.54 -15.15 -21.29
N CYS A 361 19.13 -14.14 -20.64
CA CYS A 361 19.37 -14.13 -19.19
C CYS A 361 18.13 -13.94 -18.32
N HIS A 362 16.99 -13.55 -18.92
CA HIS A 362 15.74 -13.36 -18.18
C HIS A 362 14.53 -13.71 -19.05
N PRO A 363 13.50 -14.44 -18.55
CA PRO A 363 12.36 -14.87 -19.36
C PRO A 363 11.64 -13.73 -20.09
N LYS A 364 11.47 -12.58 -19.41
CA LYS A 364 10.87 -11.39 -20.03
C LYS A 364 11.72 -10.83 -21.17
N LEU A 365 13.04 -10.77 -21.02
CA LEU A 365 13.95 -10.27 -22.06
C LEU A 365 13.88 -11.18 -23.29
N ARG A 366 13.93 -12.50 -23.09
CA ARG A 366 13.80 -13.49 -24.15
C ARG A 366 12.51 -13.33 -24.94
N ALA A 367 11.40 -13.09 -24.24
CA ALA A 367 10.10 -12.89 -24.86
C ALA A 367 9.97 -11.54 -25.58
N THR A 368 10.66 -10.49 -25.12
CA THR A 368 10.53 -9.13 -25.64
C THR A 368 11.80 -8.60 -26.32
N ARG A 369 12.70 -9.48 -26.75
CA ARG A 369 14.04 -9.13 -27.27
C ARG A 369 14.00 -8.11 -28.41
N THR A 370 13.09 -8.29 -29.37
CA THR A 370 12.88 -7.35 -30.49
C THR A 370 12.35 -5.99 -30.00
N VAL A 371 11.46 -5.98 -29.01
CA VAL A 371 10.86 -4.76 -28.45
C VAL A 371 11.88 -3.98 -27.61
N VAL A 372 12.65 -4.67 -26.77
CA VAL A 372 13.66 -4.05 -25.90
C VAL A 372 14.81 -3.48 -26.74
N ALA A 373 15.34 -4.25 -27.69
CA ALA A 373 16.36 -3.77 -28.62
C ALA A 373 15.86 -2.58 -29.45
N GLY A 374 14.65 -2.67 -30.03
CA GLY A 374 14.05 -1.58 -30.80
C GLY A 374 13.84 -0.30 -29.97
N ARG A 375 13.38 -0.41 -28.72
CA ARG A 375 13.24 0.75 -27.82
C ARG A 375 14.58 1.35 -27.43
N ALA A 376 15.60 0.53 -27.18
CA ALA A 376 16.95 1.02 -26.91
C ALA A 376 17.50 1.79 -28.12
N GLN A 377 17.30 1.29 -29.34
CA GLN A 377 17.66 1.99 -30.58
C GLN A 377 16.90 3.31 -30.76
N SER A 378 15.58 3.32 -30.51
CA SER A 378 14.77 4.54 -30.54
C SER A 378 15.27 5.60 -29.54
N LEU A 379 15.68 5.19 -28.34
CA LEU A 379 16.25 6.09 -27.34
C LEU A 379 17.61 6.63 -27.78
N ALA A 380 18.52 5.78 -28.24
CA ALA A 380 19.84 6.17 -28.72
C ALA A 380 19.76 7.14 -29.93
N ASN A 381 18.86 6.85 -30.87
CA ASN A 381 18.69 7.65 -32.09
C ASN A 381 17.76 8.86 -31.89
N ARG A 382 17.13 9.00 -30.72
CA ARG A 382 16.09 10.01 -30.44
C ARG A 382 14.95 9.99 -31.48
N THR A 383 14.57 8.80 -31.95
CA THR A 383 13.50 8.60 -32.93
C THR A 383 12.33 7.86 -32.31
N SER A 384 11.12 8.41 -32.47
CA SER A 384 9.88 7.70 -32.20
C SER A 384 9.28 7.29 -33.54
N SER A 385 9.24 6.00 -33.82
CA SER A 385 8.51 5.47 -34.98
C SER A 385 7.33 4.65 -34.48
N ILE A 386 6.13 4.97 -34.98
CA ILE A 386 4.98 4.07 -34.89
C ILE A 386 5.23 3.03 -35.99
N PRO A 387 5.40 1.74 -35.67
CA PRO A 387 5.53 0.72 -36.70
C PRO A 387 4.29 0.80 -37.60
N LEU A 388 4.50 0.95 -38.91
CA LEU A 388 3.42 0.72 -39.87
C LEU A 388 2.99 -0.73 -39.68
N VAL A 389 1.79 -0.94 -39.12
CA VAL A 389 1.14 -2.24 -39.14
C VAL A 389 0.85 -2.52 -40.62
N ARG A 390 1.77 -3.23 -41.29
CA ARG A 390 1.45 -3.86 -42.57
C ARG A 390 0.57 -5.05 -42.24
N GLU A 391 -0.74 -4.84 -42.25
CA GLU A 391 -1.67 -5.96 -42.45
C GLU A 391 -1.26 -6.64 -43.77
N PRO A 392 -1.07 -7.97 -43.79
CA PRO A 392 -0.97 -8.68 -45.05
C PRO A 392 -2.33 -8.57 -45.75
N LEU A 393 -2.29 -8.11 -47.00
CA LEU A 393 -3.42 -7.96 -47.92
C LEU A 393 -4.43 -9.13 -47.80
N PRO A 394 -5.74 -8.88 -47.70
CA PRO A 394 -6.69 -9.97 -47.76
C PRO A 394 -6.79 -10.49 -49.19
N TYR A 395 -6.72 -11.82 -49.24
CA TYR A 395 -6.99 -12.70 -50.36
C TYR A 395 -8.33 -12.37 -51.04
N SER A 396 -8.37 -12.67 -52.34
CA SER A 396 -9.47 -12.57 -53.30
C SER A 396 -10.88 -12.94 -52.79
N ARG A 397 -11.88 -12.20 -53.31
CA ARG A 397 -13.33 -12.49 -53.33
C ARG A 397 -13.69 -13.99 -53.26
N VAL A 398 -14.53 -14.37 -52.28
CA VAL A 398 -15.74 -15.20 -52.46
C VAL A 398 -16.71 -14.94 -51.28
N GLY A 399 -18.00 -14.74 -51.57
CA GLY A 399 -19.09 -15.29 -50.75
C GLY A 399 -19.73 -14.41 -49.68
N ARG A 400 -20.99 -14.02 -49.92
CA ARG A 400 -21.95 -13.51 -48.93
C ARG A 400 -22.12 -14.51 -47.78
N THR A 401 -22.26 -14.03 -46.54
CA THR A 401 -23.47 -14.22 -45.69
C THR A 401 -23.28 -13.59 -44.31
N SER A 402 -24.39 -13.07 -43.79
CA SER A 402 -24.57 -12.39 -42.52
C SER A 402 -24.28 -13.27 -41.30
N ALA A 403 -23.71 -12.69 -40.23
CA ALA A 403 -24.01 -13.09 -38.86
C ALA A 403 -23.61 -11.99 -37.87
N CYS A 404 -24.59 -11.48 -37.13
CA CYS A 404 -24.42 -10.72 -35.90
C CYS A 404 -23.79 -11.61 -34.81
N ILE A 405 -22.83 -11.10 -34.05
CA ILE A 405 -22.47 -11.65 -32.73
C ILE A 405 -22.30 -10.48 -31.74
N SER A 406 -22.96 -10.64 -30.59
CA SER A 406 -23.03 -9.68 -29.48
C SER A 406 -21.88 -9.86 -28.49
N PRO A 407 -21.64 -8.90 -27.57
CA PRO A 407 -20.49 -8.90 -26.68
C PRO A 407 -20.78 -9.65 -25.36
N ARG A 408 -20.08 -10.77 -25.12
CA ARG A 408 -19.91 -11.35 -23.77
C ARG A 408 -18.65 -12.23 -23.71
N THR A 409 -17.51 -11.66 -23.32
CA THR A 409 -16.57 -12.29 -22.36
C THR A 409 -15.46 -11.30 -21.98
N LEU A 410 -15.51 -10.75 -20.77
CA LEU A 410 -14.37 -10.11 -20.11
C LEU A 410 -14.65 -10.11 -18.61
N MET A 411 -14.32 -11.22 -17.94
CA MET A 411 -14.12 -11.25 -16.50
C MET A 411 -13.25 -12.45 -16.12
N SER A 412 -12.35 -12.20 -15.17
CA SER A 412 -11.40 -13.12 -14.52
C SER A 412 -9.98 -13.19 -15.12
N ALA A 413 -9.16 -12.22 -14.74
CA ALA A 413 -7.70 -12.35 -14.68
C ALA A 413 -7.11 -11.41 -13.60
N VAL A 414 -7.52 -11.58 -12.35
CA VAL A 414 -6.80 -11.07 -11.17
C VAL A 414 -6.85 -12.21 -10.16
N VAL A 415 -5.68 -12.80 -9.86
CA VAL A 415 -5.32 -13.71 -8.73
C VAL A 415 -4.07 -14.57 -9.10
N LEU A 416 -3.72 -14.74 -10.38
CA LEU A 416 -2.55 -15.56 -10.78
C LEU A 416 -1.23 -14.78 -10.91
N ARG A 417 -0.83 -14.03 -9.86
CA ARG A 417 0.52 -13.44 -9.84
C ARG A 417 1.19 -13.36 -8.47
N TRP A 418 0.95 -14.32 -7.59
CA TRP A 418 1.74 -14.50 -6.36
C TRP A 418 1.83 -15.96 -5.92
N LEU A 419 2.30 -16.85 -6.81
CA LEU A 419 2.79 -18.18 -6.44
C LEU A 419 3.91 -18.56 -7.40
N SER A 420 5.16 -18.30 -7.00
CA SER A 420 6.35 -18.86 -7.66
C SER A 420 7.46 -19.08 -6.64
N VAL A 421 7.15 -19.78 -5.55
CA VAL A 421 8.04 -20.71 -4.86
C VAL A 421 7.13 -21.71 -4.14
N SER A 422 7.08 -22.96 -4.61
CA SER A 422 6.42 -24.05 -3.87
C SER A 422 7.39 -25.22 -3.77
N VAL A 423 7.80 -25.49 -2.53
CA VAL A 423 8.20 -26.83 -2.07
C VAL A 423 6.90 -27.58 -1.76
N VAL A 424 6.79 -28.82 -2.24
CA VAL A 424 5.60 -29.68 -2.19
C VAL A 424 5.57 -30.48 -0.88
N SER A 425 4.41 -30.58 -0.23
CA SER A 425 3.96 -31.81 0.43
C SER A 425 2.42 -31.81 0.66
N PRO A 426 1.70 -32.94 0.48
CA PRO A 426 0.23 -32.96 0.40
C PRO A 426 -0.44 -33.55 1.66
N ARG A 427 -1.61 -33.01 2.04
CA ARG A 427 -2.80 -33.76 2.53
C ARG A 427 -3.89 -32.82 3.03
N SER A 428 -5.03 -32.78 2.34
CA SER A 428 -6.39 -33.03 2.89
C SER A 428 -7.47 -32.52 1.94
N MET A 429 -8.13 -33.44 1.25
CA MET A 429 -9.38 -33.22 0.52
C MET A 429 -10.55 -33.14 1.50
N ILE A 430 -11.39 -32.10 1.42
CA ILE A 430 -12.78 -32.15 1.92
C ILE A 430 -13.70 -31.53 0.86
N LYS A 431 -14.73 -32.30 0.50
CA LYS A 431 -15.76 -32.02 -0.51
C LYS A 431 -16.73 -30.94 -0.04
N TRP A 432 -17.16 -30.08 -0.95
CA TRP A 432 -18.40 -29.28 -0.79
C TRP A 432 -19.34 -29.57 -1.96
N SER A 433 -20.55 -30.01 -1.62
CA SER A 433 -21.66 -30.29 -2.52
C SER A 433 -22.92 -29.59 -2.02
N GLY A 434 -23.58 -28.85 -2.90
CA GLY A 434 -25.00 -28.55 -2.86
C GLY A 434 -25.39 -27.27 -2.12
N TRP A 435 -25.95 -26.30 -2.85
CA TRP A 435 -27.37 -25.94 -2.78
C TRP A 435 -27.67 -24.80 -3.77
N MET A 436 -28.71 -25.00 -4.59
CA MET A 436 -29.34 -24.03 -5.49
C MET A 436 -30.77 -23.81 -4.98
N PRO A 437 -31.34 -22.61 -5.16
CA PRO A 437 -32.75 -22.55 -5.55
C PRO A 437 -32.98 -21.71 -6.81
N LYS A 438 -33.84 -22.25 -7.67
CA LYS A 438 -34.53 -21.57 -8.76
C LYS A 438 -35.59 -20.61 -8.20
N CYS A 439 -35.77 -19.45 -8.81
CA CYS A 439 -37.11 -18.93 -9.12
C CYS A 439 -37.06 -17.92 -10.28
N LEU A 440 -38.10 -17.99 -11.11
CA LEU A 440 -38.30 -17.35 -12.42
C LEU A 440 -39.37 -16.24 -12.32
N SER A 441 -39.34 -15.34 -13.31
CA SER A 441 -40.40 -14.38 -13.75
C SER A 441 -40.62 -13.17 -12.83
N THR A 442 -40.78 -11.92 -13.29
CA THR A 442 -41.40 -11.39 -14.52
C THR A 442 -40.92 -9.94 -14.75
N ILE A 443 -40.71 -9.50 -16.00
CA ILE A 443 -40.38 -8.11 -16.38
C ILE A 443 -41.53 -7.57 -17.24
N PRO A 444 -42.10 -6.37 -16.96
CA PRO A 444 -42.92 -5.66 -17.93
C PRO A 444 -42.10 -4.67 -18.77
N ALA A 445 -42.45 -4.61 -20.06
CA ALA A 445 -41.87 -3.78 -21.10
C ALA A 445 -42.21 -2.29 -20.93
N VAL A 446 -41.26 -1.41 -21.26
CA VAL A 446 -41.47 0.04 -21.41
C VAL A 446 -41.49 0.38 -22.90
N GLN A 447 -42.61 0.91 -23.37
CA GLN A 447 -42.82 1.43 -24.72
C GLN A 447 -42.06 2.76 -24.92
N LYS A 448 -41.35 2.84 -26.05
CA LYS A 448 -40.92 4.10 -26.67
C LYS A 448 -42.11 4.79 -27.34
N VAL A 449 -42.29 6.08 -27.10
CA VAL A 449 -42.96 6.99 -28.04
C VAL A 449 -42.07 8.21 -28.25
N SER A 450 -41.76 8.45 -29.51
CA SER A 450 -41.10 9.62 -30.07
C SER A 450 -42.13 10.52 -30.76
N GLY A 451 -41.99 11.85 -30.66
CA GLY A 451 -42.52 12.78 -31.68
C GLY A 451 -43.30 14.01 -31.21
N VAL A 452 -42.59 15.11 -30.91
CA VAL A 452 -42.57 16.41 -31.63
C VAL A 452 -43.86 17.22 -31.92
N ASN A 453 -43.71 18.56 -31.72
CA ASN A 453 -44.53 19.76 -32.07
C ASN A 453 -45.72 20.04 -31.13
N TYR A 454 -45.85 21.20 -30.47
CA TYR A 454 -45.60 22.60 -30.88
C TYR A 454 -44.85 23.44 -29.84
#